data_AF-A0A381I9D6-F1
#
_entry.id   AF-A0A381I9D6-F1
#
_cell.length_a   1.000
_cell.length_b   1.000
_cell.length_c   1.000
_cell.angle_alpha   90.00
_cell.angle_beta   90.00
_cell.angle_gamma   90.00
#
_symmetry.space_group_name_H-M   'P 1'
#
loop_
_entity.id
_entity.type
_entity.pdbx_description
1 polymer ?
#
loop_
_entity_poly.entity_id
_entity_poly.type
_entity_poly.pdbx_seq_one_letter_code
_entity_poly.pdbx_strand_id
1 'polypeptide(L)'
;MLSKNAEDITVGDILVVLEGPVALSDCVLDEDVCENSNMCVTKIVWEKMKKGIEDVIDSITLKDMINDYNKNKLENDITNIKK
;
A
#
# COMPACT_ATOMS: atom_id res chain seq x y z
N MET A 1 -19.75 10.64 6.90
CA MET A 1 -18.47 10.89 7.59
C MET A 1 -17.70 9.58 7.67
N LEU A 2 -16.37 9.63 7.78
CA LEU A 2 -15.54 8.45 8.04
C LEU A 2 -15.78 7.93 9.46
N SER A 3 -15.59 6.63 9.68
CA SER A 3 -15.72 6.00 11.00
C SER A 3 -14.53 6.24 11.93
N LYS A 4 -13.38 6.64 11.37
CA LYS A 4 -12.16 7.06 12.06
C LYS A 4 -11.63 8.35 11.45
N ASN A 5 -10.67 9.01 12.09
CA ASN A 5 -9.99 10.15 11.47
C ASN A 5 -9.13 9.68 10.30
N ALA A 6 -8.91 10.56 9.32
CA ALA A 6 -8.11 10.22 8.13
C ALA A 6 -6.63 9.93 8.44
N GLU A 7 -6.11 10.44 9.56
CA GLU A 7 -4.76 10.17 10.07
C GLU A 7 -4.63 8.78 10.72
N ASP A 8 -5.75 8.13 11.04
CA ASP A 8 -5.81 6.80 11.66
C ASP A 8 -6.14 5.69 10.65
N ILE A 9 -6.13 5.98 9.35
CA ILE A 9 -6.45 5.05 8.26
C ILE A 9 -5.26 5.01 7.31
N THR A 10 -4.57 3.88 7.22
CA THR A 10 -3.44 3.72 6.29
C THR A 10 -3.93 3.42 4.87
N VAL A 11 -3.08 3.66 3.88
CA VAL A 11 -3.32 3.18 2.51
C VAL A 11 -3.36 1.65 2.50
N GLY A 12 -2.55 1.00 3.33
CA GLY A 12 -2.62 -0.45 3.58
C GLY A 12 -4.00 -0.92 4.01
N ASP A 13 -4.63 -0.26 5.00
CA ASP A 13 -6.00 -0.59 5.45
C ASP A 13 -6.99 -0.56 4.29
N ILE A 14 -6.88 0.43 3.41
CA ILE A 14 -7.77 0.61 2.26
C ILE A 14 -7.52 -0.49 1.22
N LEU A 15 -6.26 -0.71 0.84
CA LEU A 15 -5.90 -1.67 -0.21
C LEU A 15 -6.21 -3.10 0.21
N VAL A 16 -5.98 -3.47 1.47
CA VAL A 16 -6.30 -4.83 1.96
C VAL A 16 -7.80 -5.12 1.89
N VAL A 17 -8.64 -4.13 2.18
CA VAL A 17 -10.11 -4.30 2.10
C VAL A 17 -10.60 -4.42 0.66
N LEU A 18 -9.97 -3.71 -0.29
CA LEU A 18 -10.42 -3.66 -1.69
C LEU A 18 -9.83 -4.79 -2.54
N GLU A 19 -8.54 -5.05 -2.38
CA GLU A 19 -7.76 -5.96 -3.24
C GLU A 19 -7.36 -7.26 -2.53
N GLY A 20 -7.45 -7.28 -1.20
CA GLY A 20 -6.98 -8.39 -0.37
C GLY A 20 -5.52 -8.24 0.08
N PRO A 21 -4.96 -9.28 0.73
CA PRO A 21 -3.59 -9.24 1.24
C PRO A 21 -2.56 -9.11 0.11
N VAL A 22 -1.50 -8.33 0.36
CA VAL A 22 -0.41 -8.16 -0.61
C VAL A 22 0.37 -9.47 -0.73
N ALA A 23 0.31 -10.10 -1.90
CA ALA A 23 1.18 -11.20 -2.26
C ALA A 23 1.31 -11.33 -3.78
N LEU A 24 2.51 -11.68 -4.23
CA LEU A 24 2.79 -11.96 -5.65
C LEU A 24 2.50 -13.41 -6.03
N SER A 25 2.32 -14.29 -5.04
CA SER A 25 2.04 -15.70 -5.23
C SER A 25 1.31 -16.24 -4.00
N ASP A 26 0.32 -17.10 -4.23
CA ASP A 26 -0.51 -17.68 -3.15
C ASP A 26 0.31 -18.45 -2.12
N CYS A 27 1.44 -19.06 -2.54
CA CYS A 27 2.30 -19.81 -1.63
C CYS A 27 3.05 -18.95 -0.60
N VAL A 28 2.99 -17.62 -0.75
CA VAL A 28 3.49 -16.63 0.23
C VAL A 28 2.42 -16.35 1.32
N LEU A 29 1.15 -16.60 1.03
CA LEU A 29 0.05 -16.45 1.98
C LEU A 29 -0.26 -17.75 2.70
N ASP A 30 -0.22 -18.86 1.98
CA ASP A 30 -0.50 -20.19 2.48
C ASP A 30 0.50 -21.18 1.87
N GLU A 31 1.35 -21.78 2.71
CA GLU A 31 2.40 -22.68 2.23
C GLU A 31 1.83 -24.00 1.68
N ASP A 32 0.64 -24.41 2.13
CA ASP A 32 0.02 -25.69 1.83
C ASP A 32 -0.52 -25.76 0.39
N VAL A 33 -0.71 -24.60 -0.27
CA VAL A 33 -1.15 -24.52 -1.67
C VAL A 33 -0.06 -24.93 -2.66
N CYS A 34 1.19 -25.09 -2.19
CA CYS A 34 2.33 -25.45 -3.03
C CYS A 34 3.25 -26.46 -2.35
N GLU A 35 3.33 -27.68 -2.91
CA GLU A 35 4.20 -28.76 -2.43
C GLU A 35 5.70 -28.36 -2.32
N ASN A 36 6.13 -27.39 -3.14
CA ASN A 36 7.51 -26.93 -3.21
C ASN A 36 7.77 -25.68 -2.33
N SER A 37 6.76 -25.16 -1.63
CA SER A 37 6.85 -23.89 -0.89
C SER A 37 8.07 -23.84 0.04
N ASN A 38 8.35 -24.93 0.74
CA ASN A 38 9.44 -25.05 1.72
C ASN A 38 10.85 -25.07 1.12
N MET A 39 10.99 -25.45 -0.15
CA MET A 39 12.29 -25.51 -0.84
C MET A 39 12.44 -24.46 -1.94
N CYS A 40 11.39 -23.68 -2.20
CA CYS A 40 11.36 -22.66 -3.22
C CYS A 40 12.17 -21.44 -2.80
N VAL A 41 13.43 -21.37 -3.25
CA VAL A 41 14.34 -20.25 -2.94
C VAL A 41 13.78 -18.89 -3.40
N THR A 42 12.97 -18.87 -4.46
CA THR A 42 12.32 -17.66 -4.96
C THR A 42 11.24 -17.14 -4.02
N LYS A 43 10.59 -18.00 -3.22
CA LYS A 43 9.61 -17.57 -2.21
C LYS A 43 10.20 -16.58 -1.21
N ILE A 44 11.46 -16.76 -0.83
CA ILE A 44 12.20 -15.85 0.07
C ILE A 44 12.27 -14.43 -0.53
N VAL A 45 12.39 -14.32 -1.85
CA VAL A 45 12.39 -13.02 -2.54
C VAL A 45 10.98 -12.41 -2.49
N TRP A 46 9.94 -13.21 -2.73
CA TRP A 46 8.55 -12.77 -2.66
C TRP A 46 8.13 -12.30 -1.28
N GLU A 47 8.56 -12.98 -0.21
CA GLU A 47 8.30 -12.56 1.17
C GLU A 47 8.93 -11.21 1.48
N LYS A 48 10.18 -10.98 1.05
CA LYS A 48 10.86 -9.70 1.22
C LYS A 48 10.17 -8.58 0.43
N MET A 49 9.74 -8.86 -0.80
CA MET A 49 9.00 -7.90 -1.62
C MET A 49 7.65 -7.56 -0.99
N LYS A 50 6.90 -8.56 -0.55
CA LYS A 50 5.65 -8.38 0.21
C LYS A 50 5.87 -7.45 1.38
N LYS A 51 6.86 -7.74 2.24
CA LYS A 51 7.16 -6.92 3.42
C LYS A 51 7.51 -5.48 3.05
N GLY A 52 8.33 -5.28 2.01
CA GLY A 52 8.68 -3.95 1.53
C GLY A 52 7.47 -3.15 1.01
N ILE A 53 6.52 -3.81 0.35
CA ILE A 53 5.28 -3.16 -0.10
C ILE A 53 4.39 -2.81 1.09
N GLU A 54 4.19 -3.75 2.02
CA GLU A 54 3.41 -3.54 3.26
C GLU A 54 3.97 -2.35 4.05
N ASP A 55 5.29 -2.30 4.25
CA ASP A 55 5.95 -1.20 4.97
C ASP A 55 5.69 0.16 4.32
N VAL A 56 5.66 0.23 2.98
CA VAL A 56 5.36 1.47 2.26
C VAL A 56 3.90 1.87 2.43
N ILE A 57 2.96 0.96 2.15
CA ILE A 57 1.53 1.30 2.17
C ILE A 57 1.01 1.55 3.60
N ASP A 58 1.60 0.92 4.60
CA ASP A 58 1.27 1.15 6.02
C ASP A 58 1.89 2.44 6.57
N SER A 59 2.93 2.96 5.92
CA SER A 59 3.56 4.24 6.31
C SER A 59 2.81 5.48 5.82
N ILE A 60 1.81 5.32 4.96
CA ILE A 60 1.06 6.42 4.34
C ILE A 60 -0.37 6.39 4.83
N THR A 61 -0.89 7.52 5.32
CA THR A 61 -2.28 7.64 5.76
C THR A 61 -3.18 8.26 4.68
N LEU A 62 -4.49 8.08 4.81
CA LEU A 62 -5.47 8.79 4.00
C LEU A 62 -5.32 10.31 4.14
N LYS A 63 -4.91 10.79 5.32
CA LYS A 63 -4.60 12.21 5.55
C LYS A 63 -3.41 12.67 4.69
N ASP A 64 -2.37 11.87 4.55
CA ASP A 64 -1.22 12.18 3.70
C ASP A 64 -1.65 12.29 2.23
N MET A 65 -2.48 11.38 1.74
CA MET A 65 -3.03 11.46 0.38
C MET A 65 -3.83 12.75 0.13
N ILE A 66 -4.61 13.21 1.12
CA ILE A 66 -5.34 14.49 1.04
C ILE A 66 -4.35 15.66 0.99
N ASN A 67 -3.28 15.62 1.79
CA ASN A 67 -2.26 16.66 1.80
C ASN A 67 -1.53 16.71 0.45
N ASP A 68 -1.16 15.56 -0.12
CA ASP A 68 -0.53 15.45 -1.45
C ASP A 68 -1.45 15.95 -2.55
N TYR A 69 -2.75 15.60 -2.51
CA TYR A 69 -3.74 16.13 -3.45
C TYR A 69 -3.79 17.66 -3.42
N ASN A 70 -3.87 18.25 -2.22
CA ASN A 70 -3.92 19.71 -2.07
C ASN A 70 -2.63 20.38 -2.54
N LYS A 71 -1.46 19.79 -2.23
CA LYS A 71 -0.17 20.27 -2.70
C LYS A 71 -0.08 20.24 -4.23
N ASN A 72 -0.38 19.08 -4.84
CA ASN A 72 -0.34 18.91 -6.30
C ASN A 72 -1.33 19.83 -7.00
N LYS A 73 -2.52 20.05 -6.41
CA LYS A 73 -3.51 20.98 -6.95
C LYS A 73 -2.97 22.41 -6.99
N LEU A 74 -2.26 22.85 -5.95
CA LEU A 74 -1.65 24.19 -5.90
C LEU A 74 -0.51 24.33 -6.91
N GLU A 75 0.36 23.32 -7.04
CA GLU A 75 1.49 23.33 -7.98
C GLU A 75 1.04 23.39 -9.45
N ASN A 76 -0.11 22.79 -9.77
CA ASN A 76 -0.64 22.72 -11.13
C ASN A 76 -1.71 23.78 -11.43
N ASP A 77 -1.94 24.73 -10.52
CA ASP A 77 -2.88 25.82 -10.74
C ASP A 77 -2.26 26.90 -11.65
N ILE A 78 -2.62 26.85 -12.94
CA ILE A 78 -2.18 27.81 -13.96
C ILE A 78 -2.60 29.26 -13.66
N THR A 79 -3.56 29.48 -12.74
CA THR A 79 -3.97 30.82 -12.32
C THR A 79 -3.04 31.43 -11.26
N ASN A 80 -2.16 30.63 -10.65
CA ASN A 80 -1.15 31.07 -9.68
C ASN A 80 0.23 31.37 -10.29
N ILE A 81 0.38 31.38 -11.62
CA ILE A 81 1.64 31.78 -12.28
C ILE A 81 1.78 33.30 -12.18
N LYS A 82 2.43 33.74 -11.08
CA LYS A 82 3.00 35.08 -10.84
C LYS A 82 2.01 36.25 -10.82
N LYS A 83 1.69 36.67 -9.59
CA LYS A 83 1.80 38.09 -9.24
C LYS A 83 3.26 38.42 -8.92
#